data_AF-A0A924E9J8-F1
#
_entry.id   AF-A0A924E9J8-F1
#
_cell.length_a   1.000
_cell.length_b   1.000
_cell.length_c   1.000
_cell.angle_alpha   90.00
_cell.angle_beta   90.00
_cell.angle_gamma   90.00
#
_symmetry.space_group_name_H-M   'P 1'
#
loop_
_entity.id
_entity.type
_entity.pdbx_description
1 polymer ?
#
loop_
_entity_poly.entity_id
_entity_poly.type
_entity_poly.pdbx_seq_one_letter_code
_entity_poly.pdbx_strand_id
1 'polypeptide(L)'
;AAFGKIVESVVGDLIMPVVGAVIGKIDFSSLFVVMGSVPAGTLMTLDALKKAGVPVLAYGNFITVAVNFSILAFIIFLMVKQINRMKKETPAAAPVPLATPEDVVLLREIRDSLKK
;
A
#
# COMPACT_ATOMS: atom_id res chain seq x y z
N ALA A 1 -0.66 14.57 -5.27
CA ALA A 1 -0.47 13.10 -5.12
C ALA A 1 -1.78 12.47 -4.66
N ALA A 2 -2.53 11.80 -5.56
CA ALA A 2 -3.85 11.23 -5.26
C ALA A 2 -3.78 9.79 -4.72
N PHE A 3 -2.82 8.99 -5.22
CA PHE A 3 -2.62 7.61 -4.81
C PHE A 3 -2.34 7.48 -3.30
N GLY A 4 -1.43 8.31 -2.76
CA GLY A 4 -1.13 8.32 -1.33
C GLY A 4 -2.36 8.57 -0.44
N LYS A 5 -3.25 9.50 -0.84
CA LYS A 5 -4.48 9.80 -0.10
C LYS A 5 -5.49 8.65 -0.11
N ILE A 6 -5.65 7.97 -1.24
CA ILE A 6 -6.53 6.80 -1.34
C ILE A 6 -6.04 5.73 -0.37
N VAL A 7 -4.72 5.51 -0.35
CA VAL A 7 -4.13 4.49 0.48
C VAL A 7 -4.19 4.84 1.97
N GLU A 8 -3.97 6.11 2.31
CA GLU A 8 -4.11 6.62 3.67
C GLU A 8 -5.54 6.48 4.19
N SER A 9 -6.56 6.76 3.36
CA SER A 9 -7.97 6.54 3.69
C SER A 9 -8.31 5.05 3.87
N VAL A 10 -7.77 4.15 3.04
CA VAL A 10 -7.97 2.70 3.23
C VAL A 10 -7.37 2.23 4.55
N VAL A 11 -6.18 2.70 4.93
CA VAL A 11 -5.56 2.31 6.19
C VAL A 11 -6.28 2.94 7.39
N GLY A 12 -6.51 4.25 7.34
CA GLY A 12 -7.10 5.01 8.43
C GLY A 12 -8.58 4.73 8.66
N ASP A 13 -9.37 4.67 7.59
CA ASP A 13 -10.84 4.62 7.69
C ASP A 13 -11.39 3.19 7.63
N LEU A 14 -10.65 2.24 7.02
CA LEU A 14 -11.09 0.87 6.82
C LEU A 14 -10.34 -0.13 7.70
N ILE A 15 -9.00 -0.06 7.75
CA ILE A 15 -8.20 -1.05 8.49
C ILE A 15 -8.20 -0.78 9.99
N MET A 16 -7.98 0.46 10.44
CA MET A 16 -7.91 0.79 11.86
C MET A 16 -9.19 0.43 12.65
N PRO A 17 -10.42 0.68 12.16
CA PRO A 17 -11.63 0.24 12.84
C PRO A 17 -11.76 -1.28 12.94
N VAL A 18 -11.36 -2.01 11.88
CA VAL A 18 -11.40 -3.48 11.85
C VAL A 18 -10.37 -4.08 12.81
N VAL A 19 -9.14 -3.56 12.80
CA VAL A 19 -8.09 -3.96 13.75
C VAL A 19 -8.52 -3.64 15.18
N GLY A 20 -9.10 -2.45 15.39
CA GLY A 20 -9.64 -2.03 16.69
C GLY A 20 -10.82 -2.88 17.18
N ALA A 21 -11.64 -3.40 16.26
CA ALA A 21 -12.75 -4.30 16.59
C ALA A 21 -12.29 -5.72 16.94
N VAL A 22 -11.22 -6.22 16.28
CA VAL A 22 -10.75 -7.62 16.43
C VAL A 22 -9.74 -7.77 17.58
N ILE A 23 -8.82 -6.82 17.74
CA ILE A 23 -7.74 -6.88 18.74
C ILE A 23 -8.07 -6.01 19.98
N GLY A 24 -9.18 -5.27 19.95
CA GLY A 24 -9.57 -4.29 20.97
C GLY A 24 -9.04 -2.90 20.67
N LYS A 25 -9.40 -1.90 21.50
CA LYS A 25 -8.94 -0.51 21.35
C LYS A 25 -7.43 -0.41 21.60
N ILE A 26 -6.62 -0.74 20.60
CA ILE A 26 -5.19 -0.44 20.61
C ILE A 26 -5.03 1.06 20.33
N ASP A 27 -5.21 1.87 21.36
CA ASP A 27 -5.00 3.31 21.29
C ASP A 27 -3.62 3.68 21.82
N PHE A 28 -2.63 3.66 20.91
CA PHE A 28 -1.29 4.14 21.21
C PHE A 28 -1.22 5.66 21.37
N SER A 29 -2.29 6.42 21.11
CA SER A 29 -2.30 7.88 21.31
C SER A 29 -2.01 8.26 22.77
N SER A 30 -2.40 7.41 23.71
CA SER A 30 -2.14 7.62 25.14
C SER A 30 -0.67 7.38 25.56
N LEU A 31 0.16 6.81 24.69
CA LEU A 31 1.57 6.51 24.98
C LEU A 31 2.46 7.70 24.64
N PHE A 32 2.68 8.56 25.62
CA PHE A 32 3.58 9.69 25.48
C PHE A 32 4.37 9.95 26.76
N VAL A 33 5.64 10.35 26.63
CA VAL A 33 6.47 10.81 27.73
C VAL A 33 6.50 12.33 27.70
N VAL A 34 6.15 12.95 28.82
CA VAL A 34 6.30 14.40 28.96
C VAL A 34 7.73 14.70 29.35
N MET A 35 8.43 15.50 28.53
CA MET A 35 9.85 15.78 28.71
C MET A 35 10.10 17.14 29.37
N GLY A 36 9.07 17.77 29.95
CA GLY A 36 9.14 19.12 30.53
C GLY A 36 8.20 19.32 31.73
N SER A 37 8.25 20.51 32.33
CA SER A 37 7.37 20.90 33.43
C SER A 37 5.94 21.09 32.91
N VAL A 38 5.01 20.30 33.45
CA VAL A 38 3.57 20.46 33.17
C VAL A 38 3.04 21.60 34.05
N PRO A 39 2.51 22.69 33.47
CA PRO A 39 1.89 23.75 34.25
C PRO A 39 0.73 23.20 35.07
N ALA A 40 0.64 23.61 36.35
CA ALA A 40 -0.40 23.14 37.26
C ALA A 40 -1.80 23.47 36.71
N GLY A 41 -2.63 22.45 36.49
CA GLY A 41 -3.97 22.56 35.90
C GLY A 41 -4.09 22.07 34.45
N THR A 42 -2.98 21.66 33.82
CA THR A 42 -3.03 21.09 32.47
C THR A 42 -3.44 19.62 32.53
N LEU A 43 -4.49 19.25 31.79
CA LEU A 43 -4.88 17.84 31.64
C LEU A 43 -3.70 17.04 31.05
N MET A 44 -3.43 15.86 31.59
CA MET A 44 -2.43 14.91 31.06
C MET A 44 -2.97 14.25 29.78
N THR A 45 -3.37 15.05 28.80
CA THR A 45 -3.81 14.62 27.48
C THR A 45 -2.87 15.22 26.44
N LEU A 46 -2.59 14.45 25.39
CA LEU A 46 -1.62 14.79 24.36
C LEU A 46 -1.92 16.15 23.70
N ASP A 47 -3.21 16.45 23.48
CA ASP A 47 -3.68 17.71 22.91
C ASP A 47 -3.51 18.91 23.86
N ALA A 48 -3.73 18.73 25.16
CA ALA A 48 -3.58 19.80 26.13
C ALA A 48 -2.10 20.15 26.35
N LEU A 49 -1.23 19.14 26.41
CA LEU A 49 0.22 19.33 26.58
C LEU A 49 0.88 19.92 25.32
N LYS A 50 0.46 19.51 24.12
CA LYS A 50 0.89 20.14 22.86
C LYS A 50 0.47 21.61 22.77
N LYS A 51 -0.76 21.94 23.17
CA LYS A 51 -1.26 23.34 23.20
C LYS A 51 -0.58 24.19 24.26
N ALA A 52 -0.21 23.60 25.39
CA ALA A 52 0.55 24.26 26.45
C ALA A 52 2.04 24.46 26.11
N GLY A 53 2.48 24.05 24.91
CA GLY A 53 3.88 24.19 24.48
C GLY A 53 4.83 23.26 25.23
N VAL A 54 4.32 22.25 25.94
CA VAL A 54 5.14 21.30 26.66
C VAL A 54 5.72 20.30 25.66
N PRO A 55 7.05 20.09 25.64
CA PRO A 55 7.65 19.09 24.78
C PRO A 55 7.21 17.69 25.23
N VAL A 56 6.42 17.03 24.38
CA VAL A 56 5.91 15.68 24.60
C VAL A 56 6.48 14.74 23.55
N LEU A 57 7.18 13.71 24.00
CA LEU A 57 7.60 12.58 23.17
C LEU A 57 6.43 11.61 23.03
N ALA A 58 5.63 11.80 21.98
CA ALA A 58 4.51 10.93 21.62
C ALA A 58 5.00 9.68 20.85
N TYR A 59 5.76 8.82 21.52
CA TYR A 59 6.27 7.58 20.92
C TYR A 59 5.13 6.63 20.48
N GLY A 60 3.97 6.75 21.11
CA GLY A 60 2.75 6.08 20.67
C GLY A 60 2.31 6.46 19.25
N ASN A 61 2.39 7.75 18.89
CA ASN A 61 2.12 8.19 17.53
C ASN A 61 3.14 7.61 16.53
N PHE A 62 4.41 7.52 16.94
CA PHE A 62 5.44 6.88 16.10
C PHE A 62 5.12 5.41 15.84
N ILE A 63 4.69 4.65 16.87
CA ILE A 63 4.25 3.26 16.71
C ILE A 63 3.05 3.17 15.78
N THR A 64 2.04 4.04 15.96
CA THR A 64 0.88 4.11 15.05
C THR A 64 1.31 4.33 13.61
N VAL A 65 2.20 5.30 13.35
CA VAL A 65 2.71 5.56 12.00
C VAL A 65 3.52 4.38 11.44
N ALA A 66 4.36 3.73 12.26
CA ALA A 66 5.15 2.57 11.86
C ALA A 66 4.27 1.35 11.52
N VAL A 67 3.21 1.12 12.30
CA VAL A 67 2.21 0.08 12.04
C VAL A 67 1.43 0.40 10.76
N ASN A 68 0.97 1.65 10.60
CA ASN A 68 0.28 2.10 9.39
C ASN A 68 1.14 1.93 8.14
N PHE A 69 2.43 2.26 8.21
CA PHE A 69 3.37 2.06 7.11
C PHE A 69 3.58 0.57 6.79
N SER A 70 3.62 -0.28 7.82
CA SER A 70 3.76 -1.73 7.64
C SER A 70 2.51 -2.34 6.99
N ILE A 71 1.31 -1.91 7.40
CA ILE A 71 0.03 -2.30 6.77
C ILE A 71 -0.03 -1.81 5.32
N LEU A 72 0.36 -0.56 5.09
CA LEU A 72 0.48 0.03 3.76
C LEU A 72 1.38 -0.80 2.85
N ALA A 73 2.60 -1.10 3.31
CA ALA A 73 3.54 -1.94 2.57
C ALA A 73 2.94 -3.32 2.27
N PHE A 74 2.23 -3.91 3.23
CA PHE A 74 1.53 -5.19 3.06
C PHE A 74 0.41 -5.13 2.01
N ILE A 75 -0.41 -4.07 1.99
CA ILE A 75 -1.48 -3.89 1.00
C ILE A 75 -0.89 -3.70 -0.40
N ILE A 76 0.15 -2.87 -0.55
CA ILE A 76 0.84 -2.69 -1.84
C ILE A 76 1.44 -4.02 -2.30
N PHE A 77 2.07 -4.76 -1.39
CA PHE A 77 2.59 -6.09 -1.69
C PHE A 77 1.50 -7.05 -2.17
N LEU A 78 0.34 -7.09 -1.49
CA LEU A 78 -0.79 -7.91 -1.92
C LEU A 78 -1.33 -7.47 -3.29
N MET A 79 -1.45 -6.17 -3.54
CA MET A 79 -1.91 -5.63 -4.83
C MET A 79 -0.96 -6.01 -5.97
N VAL A 80 0.36 -5.85 -5.78
CA VAL A 80 1.38 -6.27 -6.75
C VAL A 80 1.35 -7.78 -6.95
N LYS A 81 1.21 -8.55 -5.87
CA LYS A 81 1.06 -10.02 -5.94
C LYS A 81 -0.19 -10.43 -6.70
N GLN A 82 -1.32 -9.76 -6.49
CA GLN A 82 -2.59 -10.01 -7.18
C GLN A 82 -2.46 -9.71 -8.68
N ILE A 83 -1.90 -8.56 -9.03
CA ILE A 83 -1.65 -8.17 -10.42
C ILE A 83 -0.68 -9.15 -11.09
N ASN A 84 0.41 -9.52 -10.41
CA ASN A 84 1.35 -10.51 -10.93
C ASN A 84 0.73 -11.90 -11.05
N ARG A 85 -0.18 -12.29 -10.14
CA ARG A 85 -0.94 -13.54 -10.23
C ARG A 85 -1.89 -13.52 -11.42
N MET A 86 -2.64 -12.44 -11.61
CA MET A 86 -3.56 -12.30 -12.75
C MET A 86 -2.81 -12.23 -14.09
N LYS A 87 -1.66 -11.55 -14.15
CA LYS A 87 -0.78 -11.56 -15.33
C LYS A 87 -0.18 -12.95 -15.62
N LYS A 88 -0.04 -13.80 -14.60
CA LYS A 88 0.43 -15.19 -14.73
C LYS A 88 -0.70 -16.15 -15.11
N GLU A 89 -1.94 -15.83 -14.74
CA GLU A 89 -3.15 -16.60 -15.06
C GLU A 89 -3.84 -16.18 -16.35
N THR A 90 -3.53 -15.01 -16.93
CA THR A 90 -3.50 -14.93 -18.38
C THR A 90 -2.36 -15.86 -18.78
N PRO A 91 -2.62 -17.05 -19.37
CA PRO A 91 -1.55 -17.71 -20.10
C PRO A 91 -1.05 -16.63 -21.04
N ALA A 92 0.23 -16.28 -20.99
CA ALA A 92 0.84 -15.48 -22.03
C ALA A 92 0.27 -16.06 -23.32
N ALA A 93 -0.64 -15.32 -23.98
CA ALA A 93 -1.50 -15.88 -24.99
C ALA A 93 -0.54 -16.60 -25.91
N ALA A 94 -0.59 -17.94 -25.90
CA ALA A 94 0.43 -18.78 -26.53
C ALA A 94 0.62 -18.13 -27.89
N PRO A 95 1.80 -17.55 -28.19
CA PRO A 95 1.93 -16.43 -29.12
C PRO A 95 1.03 -16.76 -30.27
N VAL A 96 -0.15 -16.09 -30.32
CA VAL A 96 -1.12 -16.35 -31.38
C VAL A 96 -0.24 -16.17 -32.58
N PRO A 97 0.04 -17.24 -33.36
CA PRO A 97 1.05 -17.13 -34.39
C PRO A 97 0.57 -15.96 -35.21
N LEU A 98 1.28 -14.82 -35.08
CA LEU A 98 0.86 -13.55 -35.67
C LEU A 98 0.56 -13.95 -37.08
N ALA A 99 -0.72 -13.88 -37.46
CA ALA A 99 -1.23 -14.45 -38.69
C ALA A 99 -0.18 -14.13 -39.74
N THR A 100 0.58 -15.15 -40.15
CA THR A 100 1.83 -14.91 -40.85
C THR A 100 1.43 -14.03 -42.02
N PRO A 101 1.99 -12.80 -42.13
CA PRO A 101 1.55 -11.86 -43.14
C PRO A 101 1.48 -12.61 -44.47
N GLU A 102 0.41 -12.41 -45.25
CA GLU A 102 0.18 -13.19 -46.47
C GLU A 102 1.41 -13.15 -47.38
N ASP A 103 2.16 -12.05 -47.33
CA ASP A 103 3.48 -11.86 -47.93
C ASP A 103 4.49 -12.96 -47.58
N VAL A 104 4.57 -13.41 -46.32
CA VAL A 104 5.49 -14.47 -45.88
C VAL A 104 5.04 -15.84 -46.39
N VAL A 105 3.74 -16.05 -46.59
CA VAL A 105 3.18 -17.27 -47.20
C VAL A 105 3.47 -17.27 -48.70
N LEU A 106 3.18 -16.16 -49.40
CA LEU A 106 3.48 -15.99 -50.82
C LEU A 106 4.97 -16.13 -51.12
N LEU A 107 5.84 -15.56 -50.28
CA LEU A 107 7.30 -15.71 -50.43
C LEU A 107 7.77 -17.15 -50.21
N ARG A 108 7.08 -17.95 -49.37
CA ARG A 108 7.36 -19.39 -49.22
C ARG A 108 6.94 -20.18 -50.47
N GLU A 109 5.76 -19.90 -51.01
CA GLU A 109 5.27 -20.53 -52.24
C GLU A 109 6.15 -20.21 -53.45
N ILE A 110 6.60 -18.96 -53.59
CA ILE A 110 7.55 -18.54 -54.64
C ILE A 110 8.91 -19.24 -54.49
N ARG A 111 9.42 -19.39 -53.27
CA ARG A 111 10.67 -20.13 -53.03
C ARG A 111 10.55 -21.60 -53.45
N ASP A 112 9.41 -22.22 -53.14
CA ASP A 112 9.21 -23.64 -53.41
C ASP A 112 8.91 -23.89 -54.89
N SER A 113 8.33 -22.93 -55.62
CA SER A 113 8.18 -22.99 -57.08
C SER A 113 9.51 -22.79 -57.84
N LEU A 114 10.43 -21.98 -57.32
CA LEU A 114 11.79 -21.79 -57.88
C LEU A 114 12.75 -22.95 -57.60
N LYS A 115 12.44 -23.83 -56.64
CA LYS A 115 13.24 -25.02 -56.32
C LYS A 115 12.89 -26.24 -57.18
N LYS A 116 11.78 -26.19 -57.92
CA LYS A 116 11.43 -27.15 -58.98
C LYS A 116 12.01 -26.69 -60.30
#